data_AF-A0A075FIH0-F1
#
_entry.id   AF-A0A075FIH0-F1
#
_cell.length_a   1.000
_cell.length_b   1.000
_cell.length_c   1.000
_cell.angle_alpha   90.00
_cell.angle_beta   90.00
_cell.angle_gamma   90.00
#
_symmetry.space_group_name_H-M   'P 1'
#
loop_
_entity.id
_entity.type
_entity.pdbx_description
1 polymer ?
#
loop_
_entity_poly.entity_id
_entity_poly.type
_entity_poly.pdbx_seq_one_letter_code
_entity_poly.pdbx_strand_id
1 'polypeptide(L)'
;MEIIGISRDSVSQHKKFKENLQLPFTLLSDPDRKVAESFEVPMHLGIFPSKSSFVIGPDNKIHYVYDWLFRPRQHVANILSAMSSVTSES
;
A
#
# COMPACT_ATOMS: atom_id res chain seq x y z
N MET A 1 10.93 8.20 -5.61
CA MET A 1 9.70 7.45 -5.25
C MET A 1 10.10 6.36 -4.29
N GLU A 2 9.45 6.29 -3.14
CA GLU A 2 9.66 5.22 -2.17
C GLU A 2 8.45 4.28 -2.19
N ILE A 3 8.68 2.98 -2.04
CA ILE A 3 7.63 1.97 -1.90
C ILE A 3 7.69 1.45 -0.47
N ILE A 4 6.54 1.45 0.20
CA ILE A 4 6.38 0.93 1.56
C ILE A 4 5.22 -0.05 1.56
N GLY A 5 5.49 -1.31 1.90
CA GLY A 5 4.47 -2.32 2.15
C GLY A 5 4.10 -2.32 3.63
N ILE A 6 2.81 -2.45 3.94
CA ILE A 6 2.32 -2.49 5.33
C ILE A 6 1.40 -3.69 5.49
N SER A 7 1.61 -4.49 6.53
CA SER A 7 0.72 -5.60 6.90
C SER A 7 0.73 -5.82 8.41
N ARG A 8 -0.14 -6.70 8.89
CA ARG A 8 -0.20 -7.10 10.31
C ARG A 8 0.94 -8.04 10.74
N ASP A 9 1.79 -8.47 9.80
CA ASP A 9 2.88 -9.38 10.09
C ASP A 9 3.94 -8.70 10.96
N SER A 10 4.51 -9.46 11.89
CA SER A 10 5.57 -8.97 12.76
C SER A 10 6.83 -8.58 11.97
N VAL A 11 7.65 -7.71 12.57
CA VAL A 11 8.97 -7.34 12.02
C VAL A 11 9.82 -8.58 11.70
N SER A 12 9.74 -9.63 12.52
CA SER A 12 10.48 -10.89 12.29
C SER A 12 10.01 -11.64 11.04
N GLN A 13 8.70 -11.66 10.77
CA GLN A 13 8.13 -12.27 9.58
C GLN A 13 8.50 -11.45 8.34
N HIS A 14 8.40 -10.11 8.42
CA HIS A 14 8.82 -9.21 7.36
C HIS A 14 10.29 -9.36 6.99
N LYS A 15 11.18 -9.47 7.99
CA LYS A 15 12.61 -9.70 7.75
C LYS A 15 12.83 -10.99 6.94
N LYS A 16 12.25 -12.10 7.38
CA LYS A 16 12.34 -13.39 6.66
C LYS A 16 11.74 -13.30 5.25
N PHE A 17 10.58 -12.65 5.11
CA PHE A 17 9.90 -12.51 3.83
C PHE A 17 10.71 -11.66 2.83
N LYS A 18 11.26 -10.53 3.30
CA LYS A 18 12.14 -9.66 2.53
C LYS A 18 13.43 -10.36 2.11
N GLU A 19 14.05 -11.14 3.00
CA GLU A 19 15.25 -11.94 2.70
C GLU A 19 14.95 -13.04 1.67
N ASN A 20 13.88 -13.81 1.88
CA ASN A 20 13.52 -14.93 1.02
C ASN A 20 13.16 -14.51 -0.42
N LEU A 21 12.47 -13.37 -0.56
CA LEU A 21 12.02 -12.86 -1.87
C LEU A 21 12.89 -11.73 -2.42
N GLN A 22 13.95 -11.35 -1.71
CA GLN A 22 14.87 -10.27 -2.09
C GLN A 22 14.13 -8.96 -2.42
N LEU A 23 13.14 -8.59 -1.60
CA LEU A 23 12.27 -7.45 -1.89
C LEU A 23 13.06 -6.13 -1.76
N PRO A 24 13.03 -5.25 -2.78
CA PRO A 24 13.85 -4.03 -2.79
C PRO A 24 13.22 -2.86 -2.00
N PHE A 25 12.13 -3.08 -1.27
CA PHE A 25 11.36 -2.03 -0.60
C PHE A 25 11.18 -2.28 0.90
N THR A 26 10.71 -1.25 1.61
CA THR A 26 10.50 -1.29 3.07
C THR A 26 9.19 -1.98 3.40
N LEU A 27 9.18 -2.78 4.47
CA LEU A 27 7.97 -3.40 5.02
C LEU A 27 7.78 -2.93 6.46
N LEU A 28 6.59 -2.40 6.78
CA LEU A 28 6.20 -1.97 8.11
C LEU A 28 5.18 -2.95 8.71
N SER A 29 5.34 -3.18 10.02
CA SER A 29 4.45 -4.02 10.83
C SER A 29 3.38 -3.14 11.45
N ASP A 30 2.11 -3.45 11.19
CA ASP A 30 0.91 -2.79 11.74
C ASP A 30 0.00 -3.82 12.44
N PRO A 31 0.45 -4.42 13.56
CA PRO A 31 -0.25 -5.56 14.18
C PRO A 31 -1.66 -5.21 14.66
N ASP A 32 -1.82 -3.97 15.15
CA ASP A 32 -3.06 -3.39 15.67
C ASP A 32 -3.91 -2.70 14.60
N ARG A 33 -3.48 -2.72 13.33
CA ARG A 33 -4.16 -2.08 12.21
C ARG A 33 -4.34 -0.55 12.32
N LYS A 34 -3.55 0.15 13.13
CA LYS A 34 -3.70 1.60 13.34
C LYS A 34 -3.49 2.38 12.04
N VAL A 35 -2.53 1.95 11.23
CA VAL A 35 -2.28 2.59 9.93
C VAL A 35 -3.40 2.22 8.98
N ALA A 36 -3.73 0.93 8.86
CA ALA A 36 -4.81 0.48 7.99
C ALA A 36 -6.16 1.18 8.29
N GLU A 37 -6.48 1.41 9.56
CA GLU A 37 -7.69 2.14 9.98
C GLU A 37 -7.62 3.63 9.63
N SER A 38 -6.49 4.30 9.85
CA SER A 38 -6.33 5.71 9.48
C SER A 38 -6.39 5.96 7.97
N PHE A 39 -6.07 4.95 7.16
CA PHE A 39 -6.20 4.95 5.70
C PHE A 39 -7.52 4.33 5.22
N GLU A 40 -8.46 4.08 6.13
CA GLU A 40 -9.80 3.55 5.84
C GLU A 40 -9.79 2.22 5.05
N VAL A 41 -8.76 1.38 5.24
CA VAL A 41 -8.64 0.09 4.56
C VAL A 41 -9.62 -0.93 5.16
N PRO A 42 -10.62 -1.40 4.38
CA PRO A 42 -11.70 -2.19 4.95
C PRO A 42 -11.29 -3.62 5.37
N MET A 43 -12.15 -4.21 6.19
CA MET A 43 -12.15 -5.64 6.51
C MET A 43 -13.29 -6.32 5.78
N HIS A 44 -12.97 -7.19 4.83
CA HIS A 44 -13.93 -8.11 4.24
C HIS A 44 -14.50 -9.04 5.29
N LEU A 45 -15.83 -9.07 5.37
CA LEU A 45 -16.58 -9.87 6.35
C LEU A 45 -16.17 -9.59 7.81
N GLY A 46 -15.52 -8.46 8.09
CA GLY A 46 -15.00 -8.13 9.42
C GLY A 46 -13.76 -8.92 9.84
N ILE A 47 -13.14 -9.72 8.96
CA ILE A 47 -12.05 -10.66 9.34
C ILE A 47 -10.86 -10.58 8.39
N PHE A 48 -11.11 -10.43 7.09
CA PHE A 48 -10.06 -10.48 6.07
C PHE A 48 -9.67 -9.05 5.65
N PRO A 49 -8.42 -8.61 5.84
CA PRO A 49 -7.99 -7.31 5.34
C PRO A 49 -8.14 -7.26 3.82
N SER A 50 -8.77 -6.21 3.29
CA SER A 50 -8.66 -5.91 1.87
C SER A 50 -7.25 -5.42 1.53
N LYS A 51 -6.90 -5.47 0.25
CA LYS A 51 -5.65 -4.90 -0.27
C LYS A 51 -5.94 -3.54 -0.88
N SER A 52 -5.22 -2.53 -0.44
CA SER A 52 -5.29 -1.18 -1.01
C SER A 52 -3.89 -0.66 -1.29
N SER A 53 -3.78 0.28 -2.24
CA SER A 53 -2.53 1.00 -2.50
C SER A 53 -2.83 2.49 -2.67
N PHE A 54 -1.93 3.31 -2.16
CA PHE A 54 -2.09 4.75 -2.09
C PHE A 54 -0.90 5.42 -2.77
N VAL A 55 -1.18 6.44 -3.58
CA VAL A 55 -0.14 7.35 -4.08
C VAL A 55 -0.22 8.62 -3.25
N ILE A 56 0.84 8.90 -2.50
CA ILE A 56 0.94 10.07 -1.62
C ILE A 56 1.94 11.04 -2.26
N GLY A 57 1.52 12.29 -2.42
CA GLY A 57 2.34 13.37 -2.96
C GLY A 57 3.27 13.98 -1.93
N PRO A 58 4.26 14.79 -2.36
CA PRO A 58 5.15 15.51 -1.44
C PRO A 58 4.41 16.52 -0.54
N ASP A 59 3.17 16.87 -0.89
CA ASP A 59 2.25 17.70 -0.11
C ASP A 59 1.52 16.94 1.00
N ASN A 60 1.87 15.67 1.23
CA ASN A 60 1.25 14.75 2.18
C ASN A 60 -0.24 14.48 1.91
N LYS A 61 -0.69 14.64 0.66
CA LYS A 61 -2.05 14.28 0.25
C LYS A 61 -2.08 12.97 -0.52
N ILE A 62 -3.21 12.27 -0.43
CA ILE A 62 -3.48 11.09 -1.25
C ILE A 62 -3.98 11.55 -2.61
N HIS A 63 -3.20 11.30 -3.66
CA HIS A 63 -3.53 11.63 -5.05
C HIS A 63 -4.23 10.46 -5.77
N TYR A 64 -4.04 9.23 -5.28
CA TYR A 64 -4.70 8.06 -5.84
C TYR A 64 -4.93 6.98 -4.79
N VAL A 65 -6.10 6.36 -4.85
CA VAL A 65 -6.46 5.17 -4.07
C VAL A 65 -6.80 4.05 -5.05
N TYR A 66 -6.09 2.94 -4.93
CA TYR A 66 -6.46 1.68 -5.55
C TYR A 66 -7.02 0.74 -4.50
N ASP A 67 -8.31 0.41 -4.61
CA ASP A 67 -8.92 -0.64 -3.80
C ASP A 67 -9.13 -1.90 -4.63
N TRP A 68 -8.49 -3.00 -4.22
CA TRP A 68 -8.54 -4.28 -4.90
C TRP A 68 -9.97 -4.83 -4.98
N LEU A 69 -10.81 -4.54 -3.97
CA LEU A 69 -12.23 -4.95 -3.95
C LEU A 69 -12.98 -4.54 -5.20
N PHE A 70 -12.74 -3.31 -5.66
CA PHE A 70 -13.61 -2.66 -6.64
C PHE A 70 -13.00 -2.61 -8.04
N ARG A 71 -11.71 -2.93 -8.21
CA ARG A 71 -10.98 -2.75 -9.48
C ARG A 71 -9.92 -3.83 -9.80
N PRO A 72 -10.19 -5.15 -9.68
CA PRO A 72 -9.17 -6.20 -9.70
C PRO A 72 -8.32 -6.36 -10.99
N ARG A 73 -8.65 -5.71 -12.12
CA ARG A 73 -8.00 -5.97 -13.42
C ARG A 73 -6.94 -4.96 -13.88
N GLN A 74 -6.67 -3.87 -13.14
CA GLN A 74 -5.80 -2.79 -13.63
C GLN A 74 -4.85 -2.18 -12.57
N HIS A 75 -4.24 -3.01 -11.72
CA HIS A 75 -3.46 -2.50 -10.58
C HIS A 75 -2.22 -1.65 -10.97
N VAL A 76 -1.33 -2.22 -11.78
CA VAL A 76 -0.02 -1.59 -12.04
C VAL A 76 -0.14 -0.43 -13.03
N ALA A 77 -0.95 -0.56 -14.08
CA ALA A 77 -1.11 0.46 -15.11
C ALA A 77 -1.71 1.76 -14.56
N ASN A 78 -2.68 1.67 -13.64
CA ASN A 78 -3.31 2.85 -13.06
C ASN A 78 -2.37 3.57 -12.09
N ILE A 79 -1.54 2.83 -11.33
CA ILE A 79 -0.51 3.44 -10.47
C ILE A 79 0.50 4.20 -11.33
N LEU A 80 1.01 3.58 -12.41
CA LEU A 80 1.95 4.23 -13.32
C LEU A 80 1.36 5.51 -13.93
N SER A 81 0.10 5.48 -14.35
CA SER A 81 -0.59 6.65 -14.90
C SER A 81 -0.78 7.78 -13.87
N ALA A 82 -1.18 7.46 -12.64
CA ALA A 82 -1.36 8.45 -11.58
C ALA A 82 -0.03 9.10 -11.16
N MET A 83 1.08 8.36 -11.23
CA MET A 83 2.39 8.91 -10.92
C MET A 83 2.86 9.92 -11.96
N SER A 84 2.62 9.66 -13.25
CA SER A 84 2.98 10.59 -14.32
C SER A 84 2.31 11.95 -14.16
N SER A 85 1.04 11.98 -13.74
CA SER A 85 0.31 13.23 -13.51
C SER A 85 0.82 14.03 -12.31
N VAL A 86 1.26 13.36 -11.24
CA VAL A 86 1.77 14.03 -10.03
C VAL A 86 3.15 14.67 -10.28
N THR A 87 3.97 14.07 -11.15
CA THR A 87 5.31 14.62 -11.47
C THR A 87 5.30 15.79 -12.47
N SER A 88 4.20 16.00 -13.21
CA SER A 88 4.09 17.08 -14.20
C SER A 88 3.57 18.41 -13.63
N GLU A 89 3.10 18.42 -12.38
CA GLU A 89 2.59 19.62 -11.69
C GLU A 89 3.59 20.20 -10.66
N SER A 90 4.85 19.75 -10.69
CA SER A 90 5.95 20.27 -9.85
C SER A 90 7.04 20.93 -10.68
#